data_AF-A0A151S794-F1
#
_entry.id   AF-A0A151S794-F1
#
_cell.length_a   1.000
_cell.length_b   1.000
_cell.length_c   1.000
_cell.angle_alpha   90.00
_cell.angle_beta   90.00
_cell.angle_gamma   90.00
#
_symmetry.space_group_name_H-M   'P 1'
#
loop_
_entity.id
_entity.type
_entity.pdbx_description
1 polymer ?
#
loop_
_entity_poly.entity_id
_entity_poly.type
_entity_poly.pdbx_seq_one_letter_code
_entity_poly.pdbx_strand_id
1 'polypeptide(L)' 'MNILRSFPPVKGQLKFLLVAVDYFTKWIEACPLTKITAENVQKFTCKNIICRFGIPHSLITDNDKQFMAQSFESFL' A
#
# COMPACT_ATOMS: atom_id res chain seq x y z
N MET A 1 0.61 -6.11 -3.38
CA MET A 1 0.02 -5.03 -2.58
C MET A 1 -1.47 -5.01 -2.84
N ASN A 2 -2.29 -4.86 -1.80
CA ASN A 2 -3.75 -4.92 -1.88
C ASN A 2 -4.36 -3.98 -0.84
N ILE A 3 -5.60 -3.51 -1.07
CA ILE A 3 -6.37 -2.75 -0.10
C ILE A 3 -7.60 -3.54 0.36
N LEU A 4 -7.66 -3.80 1.66
CA LEU A 4 -8.84 -4.33 2.31
C LEU A 4 -9.77 -3.18 2.69
N ARG A 5 -11.01 -3.22 2.16
CA ARG A 5 -11.91 -2.05 2.15
C ARG A 5 -13.00 -2.04 3.23
N SER A 6 -13.28 -3.19 3.85
CA SER A 6 -14.42 -3.35 4.76
C SER A 6 -13.93 -3.62 6.19
N PHE A 7 -13.80 -2.56 6.98
CA PHE A 7 -13.58 -2.65 8.43
C PHE A 7 -14.51 -1.69 9.17
N PRO A 8 -14.93 -2.05 10.40
CA PRO A 8 -15.55 -1.10 11.30
C PRO A 8 -14.63 0.12 11.48
N PRO A 9 -15.14 1.36 11.31
CA PRO A 9 -14.33 2.55 11.48
C PRO A 9 -13.85 2.66 12.93
N VAL A 10 -12.54 2.89 13.11
CA VAL A 10 -11.95 3.15 14.44
C VAL A 10 -11.65 4.64 14.63
N LYS A 11 -11.05 5.01 15.77
CA LYS A 11 -10.65 6.39 16.08
C LYS A 11 -9.89 7.00 14.89
N GLY A 12 -10.33 8.18 14.44
CA GLY A 12 -9.78 8.85 13.25
C GLY A 12 -10.40 8.42 11.91
N GLN A 13 -11.51 7.67 11.92
CA GLN A 13 -12.21 7.19 10.71
C GLN A 13 -11.35 6.27 9.82
N LEU A 14 -10.37 5.59 10.41
CA LEU A 14 -9.60 4.55 9.73
C LEU A 14 -10.52 3.35 9.49
N LYS A 15 -10.73 3.01 8.22
CA LYS A 15 -11.67 1.96 7.79
C LYS A 15 -11.14 1.08 6.65
N PHE A 16 -9.93 1.38 6.18
CA PHE A 16 -9.27 0.66 5.11
C PHE A 16 -7.90 0.19 5.60
N LEU A 17 -7.40 -0.91 5.03
CA LEU A 17 -6.06 -1.42 5.34
C LEU A 17 -5.29 -1.65 4.04
N LEU A 18 -4.18 -0.94 3.87
CA LEU A 18 -3.24 -1.19 2.79
C LEU A 18 -2.23 -2.24 3.25
N VAL A 19 -2.06 -3.30 2.48
CA VAL A 19 -1.22 -4.44 2.83
C VAL A 19 -0.24 -4.73 1.70
N ALA A 20 1.03 -4.89 2.04
CA ALA A 20 2.06 -5.44 1.18
C ALA A 20 2.63 -6.71 1.83
N VAL A 21 2.86 -7.73 1.01
CA VAL A 21 3.45 -8.99 1.45
C VAL A 21 4.68 -9.22 0.60
N ASP A 22 5.82 -9.40 1.25
CA ASP A 22 7.02 -9.87 0.57
C ASP A 22 6.81 -11.32 0.11
N TYR A 23 7.06 -11.57 -1.17
CA TYR A 23 6.71 -12.86 -1.77
C TYR A 23 7.54 -14.02 -1.20
N PHE A 24 8.83 -13.77 -0.91
CA PHE A 24 9.79 -14.79 -0.49
C PHE A 24 9.68 -15.11 1.00
N THR A 25 9.82 -14.08 1.84
CA THR A 25 9.80 -14.22 3.31
C THR A 25 8.41 -14.33 3.89
N LYS A 26 7.36 -14.03 3.08
CA LYS A 26 5.98 -13.84 3.55
C LYS A 26 5.83 -12.74 4.60
N TRP A 27 6.81 -11.83 4.71
CA TRP A 27 6.73 -10.69 5.61
C TRP A 27 5.57 -9.76 5.23
N ILE A 28 4.79 -9.32 6.21
CA ILE A 28 3.58 -8.51 5.99
C ILE A 28 3.82 -7.10 6.54
N GLU A 29 3.69 -6.10 5.68
CA GLU A 29 3.57 -4.70 6.05
C GLU A 29 2.12 -4.25 5.86
N ALA A 30 1.52 -3.66 6.90
CA ALA A 30 0.13 -3.20 6.85
C ALA A 30 0.01 -1.79 7.44
N CYS A 31 -0.80 -0.94 6.80
CA CYS A 31 -1.04 0.43 7.23
C CYS A 31 -2.54 0.77 7.16
N PRO A 32 -3.16 1.26 8.25
CA PRO A 32 -4.54 1.68 8.22
C PRO A 32 -4.69 3.02 7.49
N LEU A 33 -5.76 3.15 6.70
CA LEU A 33 -6.05 4.35 5.91
C LEU A 33 -7.48 4.86 6.19
N THR A 34 -7.61 6.20 6.18
CA THR A 34 -8.90 6.89 6.23
C THR A 34 -9.52 7.02 4.84
N LYS A 35 -8.67 7.27 3.83
CA LYS A 35 -9.02 7.42 2.42
C LYS A 35 -8.04 6.62 1.54
N ILE A 36 -8.58 6.03 0.47
CA ILE A 36 -7.81 5.29 -0.52
C ILE A 36 -7.42 6.26 -1.62
N THR A 37 -6.14 6.65 -1.64
CA THR A 37 -5.58 7.64 -2.58
C THR A 37 -4.19 7.18 -3.01
N ALA A 38 -3.78 7.48 -4.24
CA ALA A 38 -2.45 7.14 -4.74
C ALA A 38 -1.32 7.74 -3.87
N GLU A 39 -1.48 8.95 -3.35
CA GLU A 39 -0.51 9.59 -2.44
C GLU A 39 -0.25 8.76 -1.17
N ASN A 40 -1.31 8.31 -0.50
CA ASN A 40 -1.19 7.42 0.66
C ASN A 40 -0.48 6.11 0.33
N VAL A 41 -0.71 5.56 -0.87
CA VAL A 41 -0.02 4.35 -1.35
C VAL A 41 1.47 4.64 -1.57
N GLN A 42 1.83 5.72 -2.27
CA GLN A 42 3.23 6.12 -2.47
C GLN A 42 3.96 6.32 -1.14
N LYS A 43 3.33 7.03 -0.20
CA LYS A 43 3.89 7.30 1.12
C LYS A 43 4.15 6.01 1.90
N PHE A 44 3.22 5.05 1.83
CA PHE A 44 3.40 3.74 2.42
C PHE A 44 4.53 2.97 1.73
N THR A 45 4.57 2.91 0.40
CA THR A 45 5.62 2.21 -0.35
C THR A 45 7.00 2.79 -0.04
N CYS A 46 7.16 4.11 -0.04
CA CYS A 46 8.43 4.75 0.31
C CYS A 46 8.86 4.40 1.73
N LYS A 47 8.00 4.69 2.72
CA LYS A 47 8.34 4.60 4.14
C LYS A 47 8.46 3.16 4.65
N ASN A 48 7.53 2.30 4.28
CA ASN A 48 7.40 0.96 4.86
C ASN A 48 8.09 -0.11 4.02
N ILE A 49 8.29 0.12 2.71
CA ILE A 49 8.95 -0.85 1.83
C ILE A 49 10.35 -0.36 1.46
N ILE A 50 10.47 0.74 0.73
CA ILE A 50 11.75 1.19 0.14
C ILE A 50 12.76 1.58 1.21
N CYS A 51 12.38 2.42 2.18
CA CYS A 51 13.31 2.88 3.22
C CYS A 51 13.76 1.76 4.18
N ARG A 52 13.04 0.64 4.26
CA ARG A 52 13.33 -0.46 5.20
C ARG A 52 14.01 -1.65 4.55
N PHE A 53 13.57 -2.00 3.33
CA PHE A 53 13.99 -3.21 2.64
C PHE A 53 14.72 -2.93 1.31
N GLY A 54 14.76 -1.66 0.89
CA GLY A 54 15.27 -1.26 -0.42
C GLY A 54 14.19 -1.32 -1.51
N ILE A 55 14.59 -1.01 -2.74
CA ILE A 55 13.69 -1.00 -3.89
C ILE A 55 13.31 -2.45 -4.23
N PRO A 56 12.01 -2.81 -4.23
CA PRO A 56 11.59 -4.16 -4.59
C PRO A 56 11.88 -4.41 -6.08
N HIS A 57 12.28 -5.63 -6.43
CA HIS A 57 12.49 -6.02 -7.83
C HIS A 57 11.19 -5.94 -8.66
N SER A 58 10.06 -6.27 -8.04
CA SER A 58 8.75 -6.18 -8.67
C SER A 58 7.68 -5.90 -7.64
N LEU A 59 6.73 -5.03 -7.98
CA LEU A 59 5.56 -4.75 -7.16
C LEU A 59 4.32 -5.27 -7.88
N ILE A 60 3.71 -6.33 -7.35
CA ILE A 60 2.47 -6.89 -7.91
C ILE A 60 1.30 -6.28 -7.13
N THR A 61 0.37 -5.61 -7.80
CA THR A 61 -0.85 -5.06 -7.19
C THR A 61 -2.10 -5.70 -7.78
N ASP A 62 -3.26 -5.52 -7.14
CA ASP A 62 -4.50 -5.63 -7.91
C ASP A 62 -4.60 -4.42 -8.85
N ASN A 63 -5.28 -4.57 -9.99
CA ASN A 63 -5.40 -3.50 -10.99
C ASN A 63 -6.40 -2.41 -10.57
N ASP A 64 -6.50 -2.15 -9.26
CA ASP A 64 -7.35 -1.10 -8.75
C ASP A 64 -6.83 0.28 -9.17
N LYS A 65 -7.76 1.23 -9.31
CA LYS A 65 -7.49 2.59 -9.80
C LYS A 65 -6.39 3.32 -9.01
N GLN A 66 -6.26 3.06 -7.72
CA GLN A 66 -5.23 3.71 -6.89
C GLN A 66 -3.81 3.24 -7.21
N PHE A 67 -3.65 2.06 -7.81
CA PHE A 67 -2.36 1.49 -8.20
C PHE A 67 -2.05 1.76 -9.68
N MET A 68 -3.07 1.81 -10.54
CA MET A 68 -2.93 2.17 -11.96
C MET A 68 -2.70 3.68 -12.21
N ALA A 69 -2.63 4.49 -11.16
CA ALA A 69 -2.41 5.92 -11.31
C ALA A 69 -1.03 6.20 -11.92
N GLN A 70 -0.95 7.01 -12.97
CA GLN A 70 0.33 7.34 -13.62
C GLN A 70 1.36 7.92 -12.64
N SER A 71 0.89 8.63 -11.60
CA SER A 71 1.76 9.12 -10.53
C SER A 71 2.41 8.00 -9.73
N PHE A 72 1.74 6.87 -9.52
CA PHE A 72 2.29 5.71 -8.82
C PHE A 72 3.25 4.92 -9.73
N GLU A 73 2.87 4.71 -10.99
CA GLU A 73 3.75 4.11 -12.00
C GLU A 73 5.06 4.89 -12.18
N SER A 74 4.98 6.23 -12.21
CA SER A 74 6.18 7.09 -12.35
C SER A 74 7.01 7.19 -11.05
N PHE A 75 6.46 6.75 -9.92
CA PHE A 75 7.12 6.78 -8.62
C PHE A 75 7.96 5.52 -8.35
N LEU A 76 7.58 4.40 -8.95
CA LEU A 76 8.29 3.12 -8.90
C LEU A 76 9.45 3.09 -9.90
#